data_AF-A0AAD5QPB8-F1
#
_entry.id   AF-A0AAD5QPB8-F1
#
_cell.length_a   1.000
_cell.length_b   1.000
_cell.length_c   1.000
_cell.angle_alpha   90.00
_cell.angle_beta   90.00
_cell.angle_gamma   90.00
#
_symmetry.space_group_name_H-M   'P 1'
#
loop_
_entity.id
_entity.type
_entity.pdbx_description
1 polymer ?
#
loop_
_entity_poly.entity_id
_entity_poly.type
_entity_poly.pdbx_seq_one_letter_code
_entity_poly.pdbx_strand_id
1 'polypeptide(L)'
;MRTHLLCAMLCIRKSVAEGAINAEADRLLQHPLCTDIVEVDRRTFKFYPSPPALLKPLIERIRRGYSSSAGHEGRDDVANEEKRCMHEDVTKMKVACNFLLELIDRQRVLEQKNYVTWQSVQNRYHDMVSRDGEADKDLLLKYERYGLTFTEPILNSKVVKMLTGRSSIVKGLNQPIFHRIHYDISRTGMITVGFTGEIDSYSEEELKRPIEASKVSSRPRPFVSSDPRESRQPRDASLSRYKHDNQPPFSEVLSDGRSSGRRLGSPWIRWLEYGSRAIRGSLNVVSEAAFHRPT
;
A
#
# COMPACT_ATOMS: atom_id res chain seq x y z
N MET A 1 -22.24 34.43 4.77
CA MET A 1 -20.78 34.16 4.86
C MET A 1 -20.42 32.73 5.28
N ARG A 2 -20.99 32.16 6.35
CA ARG A 2 -20.63 30.80 6.84
C ARG A 2 -20.85 29.67 5.82
N THR A 3 -21.86 29.77 4.96
CA THR A 3 -22.17 28.80 3.91
C THR A 3 -21.14 28.77 2.78
N HIS A 4 -20.61 29.93 2.37
CA HIS A 4 -19.57 30.01 1.33
C HIS A 4 -18.23 29.43 1.79
N LEU A 5 -17.87 29.61 3.07
CA LEU A 5 -16.66 29.04 3.66
C LEU A 5 -16.71 27.51 3.70
N LEU A 6 -17.88 26.94 4.06
CA LEU A 6 -18.13 25.50 4.05
C LEU A 6 -18.06 24.91 2.65
N CYS A 7 -18.63 25.59 1.64
CA CYS A 7 -18.49 25.18 0.24
C CYS A 7 -17.04 25.20 -0.24
N ALA A 8 -16.28 26.26 0.07
CA ALA A 8 -14.87 26.36 -0.28
C ALA A 8 -14.04 25.24 0.38
N MET A 9 -14.28 24.96 1.66
CA MET A 9 -13.61 23.86 2.37
C MET A 9 -13.95 22.48 1.79
N LEU A 10 -15.20 22.25 1.37
CA LEU A 10 -15.61 20.99 0.74
C LEU A 10 -14.99 20.84 -0.65
N CYS A 11 -14.89 21.92 -1.43
CA CYS A 11 -14.20 21.94 -2.73
C CYS A 11 -12.71 21.63 -2.57
N ILE A 12 -12.01 22.31 -1.65
CA ILE A 12 -10.60 22.04 -1.35
C ILE A 12 -10.40 20.59 -0.90
N ARG A 13 -11.26 20.08 -0.02
CA ARG A 13 -11.17 18.69 0.48
C ARG A 13 -11.37 17.66 -0.63
N LYS A 14 -12.26 17.93 -1.58
CA LYS A 14 -12.50 17.07 -2.74
C LYS A 14 -11.27 17.07 -3.67
N SER A 15 -10.74 18.25 -4.00
CA SER A 15 -9.55 18.40 -4.85
C SER A 15 -8.30 17.74 -4.25
N VAL A 16 -8.08 17.85 -2.93
CA VAL A 16 -6.98 17.18 -2.23
C VAL A 16 -7.16 15.65 -2.22
N ALA A 17 -8.38 15.15 -2.06
CA ALA A 17 -8.66 13.71 -2.07
C ALA A 17 -8.49 13.08 -3.47
N GLU A 18 -8.69 13.87 -4.53
CA GLU A 18 -8.58 13.44 -5.93
C GLU A 18 -7.15 13.55 -6.47
N GLY A 19 -6.18 14.02 -5.67
CA GLY A 19 -4.76 14.08 -6.06
C GLY A 19 -4.45 15.13 -7.14
N ALA A 20 -5.44 15.93 -7.53
CA ALA A 20 -5.30 17.04 -8.47
C ALA A 20 -5.07 18.34 -7.69
N ILE A 21 -3.86 18.51 -7.15
CA ILE A 21 -3.42 19.84 -6.70
C ILE A 21 -2.94 20.56 -7.95
N ASN A 22 -3.88 21.20 -8.66
CA ASN A 22 -3.54 22.13 -9.72
C ASN A 22 -2.96 23.41 -9.10
N ALA A 23 -2.17 24.18 -9.86
CA ALA A 23 -1.59 25.46 -9.40
C ALA A 23 -2.65 26.47 -8.91
N GLU A 24 -3.92 26.25 -9.24
CA GLU A 24 -5.07 27.03 -8.82
C GLU A 24 -5.52 26.69 -7.39
N ALA A 25 -5.44 25.43 -6.97
CA ALA A 25 -5.69 25.02 -5.58
C ALA A 25 -4.66 25.64 -4.62
N ASP A 26 -3.39 25.74 -5.02
CA ASP A 26 -2.35 26.42 -4.24
C ASP A 26 -2.66 27.91 -4.05
N ARG A 27 -3.17 28.59 -5.09
CA ARG A 27 -3.60 29.99 -4.98
C ARG A 27 -4.81 30.17 -4.05
N LEU A 28 -5.76 29.24 -4.07
CA LEU A 28 -6.91 29.24 -3.16
C LEU A 28 -6.49 29.00 -1.70
N LEU A 29 -5.50 28.14 -1.48
CA LEU A 29 -4.96 27.85 -0.14
C LEU A 29 -4.09 29.00 0.41
N GLN A 30 -3.53 29.83 -0.46
CA GLN A 30 -2.82 31.06 -0.09
C GLN A 30 -3.75 32.24 0.22
N HIS A 31 -5.06 32.08 0.07
CA HIS A 31 -6.01 33.15 0.36
C HIS A 31 -6.00 33.52 1.86
N PRO A 32 -6.05 34.82 2.25
CA PRO A 32 -6.02 35.25 3.66
C PRO A 32 -7.13 34.65 4.55
N LEU A 33 -8.25 34.26 3.96
CA LEU A 33 -9.34 33.59 4.68
C LEU A 33 -9.02 32.13 5.06
N CYS A 34 -7.99 31.53 4.46
CA CYS A 34 -7.56 30.16 4.71
C CYS A 34 -6.41 30.07 5.72
N THR A 35 -5.79 31.21 6.09
CA THR A 35 -4.59 31.26 6.93
C THR A 35 -4.80 30.64 8.31
N ASP A 36 -6.03 30.72 8.85
CA ASP A 36 -6.38 30.15 10.16
C ASP A 36 -7.00 28.74 10.08
N ILE A 37 -7.23 28.22 8.87
CA ILE A 37 -7.94 26.96 8.62
C ILE A 37 -6.98 25.86 8.16
N VAL A 38 -5.88 26.25 7.50
CA VAL A 38 -4.93 25.31 6.93
C VAL A 38 -3.51 25.70 7.35
N GLU A 39 -2.82 24.77 7.98
CA GLU A 39 -1.39 24.88 8.28
C GLU A 39 -0.61 24.19 7.17
N VAL A 40 0.33 24.92 6.56
CA VAL A 40 1.22 24.37 5.53
C VAL A 40 2.51 23.91 6.19
N ASP A 41 2.79 22.62 6.14
CA ASP A 41 4.10 22.11 6.53
C ASP A 41 5.11 22.51 5.44
N ARG A 42 5.92 23.52 5.72
CA ARG A 42 6.92 24.05 4.79
C ARG A 42 8.00 23.05 4.39
N ARG A 43 8.19 21.95 5.16
CA ARG A 43 9.18 20.92 4.82
C ARG A 43 8.65 19.91 3.83
N THR A 44 7.37 19.54 3.96
CA THR A 44 6.75 18.51 3.12
C THR A 44 5.82 19.08 2.05
N PHE A 45 5.57 20.38 2.08
CA PHE A 45 4.55 21.09 1.28
C PHE A 45 3.16 20.44 1.38
N LYS A 46 2.88 19.79 2.51
CA LYS A 46 1.57 19.19 2.79
C LYS A 46 0.70 20.14 3.59
N PHE A 47 -0.57 20.16 3.23
CA PHE A 47 -1.60 20.94 3.88
C PHE A 47 -2.28 20.12 4.97
N TYR A 48 -2.29 20.65 6.18
CA TYR A 48 -2.98 20.06 7.32
C TYR A 48 -4.11 21.00 7.76
N PRO A 49 -5.31 20.47 8.09
CA PRO A 49 -6.34 21.30 8.69
C PRO A 49 -5.82 21.83 10.03
N SER A 50 -5.77 23.15 10.17
CA SER A 50 -5.45 23.80 11.44
C SER A 50 -6.68 23.68 12.34
N PRO A 51 -6.61 22.96 13.47
CA PRO A 51 -7.75 22.79 14.33
C PRO A 51 -8.09 24.13 15.03
N PRO A 52 -9.39 24.42 15.25
CA PRO A 52 -9.82 25.56 16.06
C PRO A 52 -9.06 25.62 17.39
N ALA A 53 -8.74 26.83 17.86
CA ALA A 53 -7.93 27.02 19.07
C ALA A 53 -8.44 26.23 20.29
N LEU A 54 -9.77 26.08 20.43
CA LEU A 54 -10.41 25.31 21.50
C LEU A 54 -10.16 23.80 21.44
N LEU A 55 -9.86 23.26 20.24
CA LEU A 55 -9.60 21.82 20.03
C LEU A 55 -8.11 21.47 20.06
N LYS A 56 -7.20 22.45 19.94
CA LYS A 56 -5.75 22.23 20.00
C LYS A 56 -5.33 21.44 21.24
N PRO A 57 -5.77 21.76 22.48
CA PRO A 57 -5.37 21.00 23.67
C PRO A 57 -5.81 19.54 23.67
N LEU A 58 -7.00 19.25 23.11
CA LEU A 58 -7.55 17.90 23.02
C LEU A 58 -6.77 17.06 22.00
N ILE A 59 -6.51 17.60 20.82
CA ILE A 59 -5.75 16.92 19.76
C ILE A 59 -4.34 16.61 20.26
N GLU A 60 -3.71 17.54 20.98
CA GLU A 60 -2.38 17.30 21.55
C GLU A 60 -2.38 16.28 22.68
N ARG A 61 -3.46 16.21 23.46
CA ARG A 61 -3.64 15.13 24.44
C ARG A 61 -3.78 13.78 23.75
N ILE A 62 -4.52 13.71 22.65
CA ILE A 62 -4.64 12.48 21.83
C ILE A 62 -3.28 12.09 21.26
N ARG A 63 -2.53 13.01 20.63
CA ARG A 63 -1.20 12.74 20.07
C ARG A 63 -0.20 12.27 21.14
N ARG A 64 -0.23 12.88 22.33
CA ARG A 64 0.58 12.43 23.47
C ARG A 64 0.19 11.03 23.93
N GLY A 65 -1.12 10.74 24.03
CA GLY A 65 -1.62 9.41 24.37
C GLY A 65 -1.14 8.33 23.40
N TYR A 66 -1.16 8.60 22.10
CA TYR A 66 -0.62 7.69 21.07
C TYR A 66 0.90 7.50 21.16
N SER A 67 1.63 8.50 21.67
CA SER A 67 3.09 8.46 21.76
C SER A 67 3.58 7.80 23.07
N SER A 68 2.81 7.93 24.15
CA SER A 68 3.17 7.42 25.48
C SER A 68 2.88 5.93 25.69
N SER A 69 2.04 5.30 24.87
CA SER A 69 1.84 3.84 24.91
C SER A 69 2.87 3.06 24.09
N ALA A 70 3.78 3.73 23.38
CA ALA A 70 4.94 3.10 22.74
C ALA A 70 6.06 2.95 23.77
N GLY A 71 5.86 2.01 24.69
CA GLY A 71 6.83 1.58 25.70
C GLY A 71 8.16 1.15 25.08
N HIS A 72 9.19 1.29 25.89
CA HIS A 72 10.58 1.51 25.55
C HIS A 72 11.40 0.22 25.39
N GLU A 73 10.91 -0.76 24.62
CA GLU A 73 11.66 -2.00 24.33
C GLU A 73 11.62 -2.30 22.83
N GLY A 74 12.77 -2.20 22.15
CA GLY A 74 12.98 -2.69 20.77
C GLY A 74 12.83 -1.69 19.61
N ARG A 75 12.92 -0.37 19.84
CA ARG A 75 12.61 0.64 18.79
C ARG A 75 13.64 0.73 17.65
N ASP A 76 14.90 0.41 17.90
CA ASP A 76 15.95 0.48 16.88
C ASP A 76 15.91 -0.71 15.91
N ASP A 77 15.50 -1.89 16.38
CA ASP A 77 15.37 -3.08 15.54
C ASP A 77 14.12 -3.02 14.64
N VAL A 78 12.98 -2.55 15.17
CA VAL A 78 11.73 -2.42 14.39
C VAL A 78 11.84 -1.38 13.28
N ALA A 79 12.50 -0.24 13.54
CA ALA A 79 12.70 0.79 12.51
C ALA A 79 13.67 0.35 11.41
N ASN A 80 14.62 -0.54 11.72
CA ASN A 80 15.55 -1.09 10.75
C ASN A 80 14.89 -2.21 9.90
N GLU A 81 14.01 -3.02 10.51
CA GLU A 81 13.19 -4.02 9.83
C GLU A 81 12.22 -3.37 8.83
N GLU A 82 11.53 -2.28 9.22
CA GLU A 82 10.58 -1.57 8.36
C GLU A 82 11.27 -0.90 7.16
N LYS A 83 12.46 -0.32 7.35
CA LYS A 83 13.27 0.25 6.26
C LYS A 83 13.73 -0.81 5.26
N ARG A 84 14.10 -2.02 5.73
CA ARG A 84 14.48 -3.14 4.86
C ARG A 84 13.29 -3.63 4.04
N CYS A 85 12.12 -3.74 4.65
CA CYS A 85 10.89 -4.13 3.96
C CYS A 85 10.54 -3.17 2.80
N MET A 86 10.69 -1.85 2.99
CA MET A 86 10.42 -0.87 1.94
C MET A 86 11.38 -1.00 0.73
N HIS A 87 12.67 -1.30 0.96
CA HIS A 87 13.64 -1.40 -0.13
C HIS A 87 13.44 -2.67 -0.98
N GLU A 88 13.09 -3.79 -0.35
CA GLU A 88 12.76 -5.02 -1.05
C GLU A 88 11.51 -4.85 -1.93
N ASP A 89 10.50 -4.15 -1.43
CA ASP A 89 9.27 -3.86 -2.18
C ASP A 89 9.54 -2.99 -3.41
N VAL A 90 10.35 -1.93 -3.27
CA VAL A 90 10.73 -1.07 -4.41
C VAL A 90 11.46 -1.87 -5.49
N THR A 91 12.34 -2.78 -5.10
CA THR A 91 13.06 -3.63 -6.07
C THR A 91 12.09 -4.54 -6.82
N LYS A 92 11.22 -5.25 -6.09
CA LYS A 92 10.21 -6.13 -6.69
C LYS A 92 9.32 -5.35 -7.66
N MET A 93 8.95 -4.12 -7.32
CA MET A 93 8.19 -3.24 -8.20
C MET A 93 8.97 -2.80 -9.45
N LYS A 94 10.30 -2.60 -9.37
CA LYS A 94 11.14 -2.30 -10.55
C LYS A 94 11.19 -3.50 -11.49
N VAL A 95 11.40 -4.69 -10.94
CA VAL A 95 11.39 -5.95 -11.70
C VAL A 95 10.02 -6.14 -12.36
N ALA A 96 8.93 -5.94 -11.61
CA ALA A 96 7.57 -6.00 -12.15
C ALA A 96 7.30 -4.93 -13.24
N CYS A 97 7.87 -3.74 -13.10
CA CYS A 97 7.77 -2.69 -14.13
C CYS A 97 8.45 -3.12 -15.43
N ASN A 98 9.68 -3.64 -15.39
CA ASN A 98 10.34 -4.11 -16.60
C ASN A 98 9.59 -5.31 -17.22
N PHE A 99 9.09 -6.23 -16.39
CA PHE A 99 8.24 -7.33 -16.87
C PHE A 99 7.01 -6.81 -17.63
N LEU A 100 6.28 -5.85 -17.06
CA LEU A 100 5.11 -5.26 -17.71
C LEU A 100 5.49 -4.48 -18.99
N LEU A 101 6.60 -3.75 -18.99
CA LEU A 101 7.09 -3.04 -20.18
C LEU A 101 7.35 -4.02 -21.34
N GLU A 102 8.12 -5.09 -21.09
CA GLU A 102 8.41 -6.11 -22.12
C GLU A 102 7.15 -6.85 -22.56
N LEU A 103 6.24 -7.20 -21.64
CA LEU A 103 4.98 -7.86 -21.98
C LEU A 103 4.09 -6.97 -22.88
N ILE A 104 3.98 -5.68 -22.54
CA ILE A 104 3.23 -4.69 -23.31
C ILE A 104 3.90 -4.48 -24.68
N ASP A 105 5.23 -4.38 -24.72
CA ASP A 105 5.97 -4.20 -25.97
C ASP A 105 5.77 -5.35 -26.94
N ARG A 106 5.90 -6.59 -26.48
CA ARG A 106 5.66 -7.76 -27.33
C ARG A 106 4.24 -7.79 -27.89
N GLN A 107 3.25 -7.38 -27.08
CA GLN A 107 1.87 -7.26 -27.57
C GLN A 107 1.71 -6.12 -28.57
N ARG A 108 2.39 -4.98 -28.36
CA ARG A 108 2.39 -3.84 -29.30
C ARG A 108 3.00 -4.21 -30.64
N VAL A 109 4.14 -4.91 -30.65
CA VAL A 109 4.81 -5.41 -31.85
C VAL A 109 3.90 -6.40 -32.57
N LEU A 110 3.26 -7.31 -31.85
CA LEU A 110 2.31 -8.28 -32.42
C LEU A 110 1.10 -7.59 -33.08
N GLU A 111 0.50 -6.60 -32.42
CA GLU A 111 -0.66 -5.86 -32.95
C GLU A 111 -0.29 -4.74 -33.92
N GLN A 112 1.00 -4.42 -34.07
CA GLN A 112 1.52 -3.26 -34.81
C GLN A 112 0.89 -1.93 -34.36
N LYS A 113 0.75 -1.74 -33.04
CA LYS A 113 0.14 -0.54 -32.44
C LYS A 113 1.01 0.09 -31.38
N ASN A 114 0.87 1.41 -31.22
CA ASN A 114 1.53 2.15 -30.14
C ASN A 114 0.88 1.95 -28.77
N TYR A 115 -0.43 1.69 -28.77
CA TYR A 115 -1.20 1.39 -27.58
C TYR A 115 -2.01 0.13 -27.82
N VAL A 116 -2.02 -0.75 -26.84
CA VAL A 116 -2.78 -2.00 -26.86
C VAL A 116 -3.78 -2.01 -25.73
N THR A 117 -4.87 -2.77 -25.89
CA THR A 117 -5.85 -2.88 -24.81
C THR A 117 -5.26 -3.66 -23.64
N TRP A 118 -5.58 -3.28 -22.41
CA TRP A 118 -5.18 -4.03 -21.23
C TRP A 118 -5.67 -5.48 -21.32
N GLN A 119 -6.86 -5.70 -21.89
CA GLN A 119 -7.39 -7.05 -22.13
C GLN A 119 -6.47 -7.88 -23.03
N SER A 120 -5.92 -7.30 -24.12
CA SER A 120 -4.93 -7.98 -24.98
C SER A 120 -3.69 -8.39 -24.18
N VAL A 121 -3.20 -7.51 -23.29
CA VAL A 121 -2.05 -7.80 -22.42
C VAL A 121 -2.38 -8.91 -21.41
N GLN A 122 -3.59 -8.93 -20.86
CA GLN A 122 -4.06 -10.01 -19.98
C GLN A 122 -4.13 -11.35 -20.70
N ASN A 123 -4.60 -11.37 -21.95
CA ASN A 123 -4.64 -12.58 -22.77
C ASN A 123 -3.23 -13.08 -23.06
N ARG A 124 -2.30 -12.18 -23.43
CA ARG A 124 -0.90 -12.56 -23.65
C ARG A 124 -0.24 -13.12 -22.39
N TYR A 125 -0.48 -12.50 -21.23
CA TYR A 125 -0.03 -13.02 -19.94
C TYR A 125 -0.57 -14.42 -19.69
N HIS A 126 -1.86 -14.64 -19.97
CA HIS A 126 -2.49 -15.94 -19.82
C HIS A 126 -1.83 -17.00 -20.70
N ASP A 127 -1.58 -16.68 -21.96
CA ASP A 127 -0.94 -17.60 -22.89
C ASP A 127 0.49 -17.93 -22.43
N MET A 128 1.25 -16.93 -21.96
CA MET A 128 2.61 -17.13 -21.42
C MET A 128 2.66 -18.06 -20.19
N VAL A 129 1.70 -17.95 -19.27
CA VAL A 129 1.68 -18.72 -18.02
C VAL A 129 1.00 -20.08 -18.17
N SER A 130 0.13 -20.24 -19.17
CA SER A 130 -0.55 -21.51 -19.44
C SER A 130 0.43 -22.58 -19.91
N ARG A 131 0.22 -23.84 -19.50
CA ARG A 131 1.13 -24.96 -19.80
C ARG A 131 1.37 -25.16 -21.30
N ASP A 132 0.33 -24.89 -22.09
CA ASP A 132 0.32 -25.11 -23.53
C ASP A 132 0.95 -23.94 -24.31
N GLY A 133 1.23 -22.82 -23.65
CA GLY A 133 1.86 -21.66 -24.29
C GLY A 133 3.37 -21.86 -24.41
N GLU A 134 3.89 -21.85 -25.62
CA GLU A 134 5.33 -21.72 -25.87
C GLU A 134 5.77 -20.28 -26.05
N ALA A 135 4.84 -19.41 -26.45
CA ALA A 135 5.09 -17.99 -26.62
C ALA A 135 5.50 -17.34 -25.29
N ASP A 136 6.55 -16.53 -25.34
CA ASP A 136 7.04 -15.73 -24.21
C ASP A 136 7.51 -16.52 -22.98
N LYS A 137 7.76 -17.83 -23.09
CA LYS A 137 8.39 -18.62 -22.02
C LYS A 137 9.76 -18.05 -21.61
N ASP A 138 10.48 -17.45 -22.55
CA ASP A 138 11.75 -16.77 -22.28
C ASP A 138 11.55 -15.56 -21.35
N LEU A 139 10.45 -14.82 -21.48
CA LEU A 139 10.10 -13.69 -20.60
C LEU A 139 9.81 -14.18 -19.19
N LEU A 140 9.01 -15.24 -19.06
CA LEU A 140 8.70 -15.86 -17.78
C LEU A 140 9.98 -16.32 -17.08
N LEU A 141 10.82 -17.12 -17.75
CA LEU A 141 12.07 -17.65 -17.20
C LEU A 141 13.07 -16.54 -16.86
N LYS A 142 13.10 -15.44 -17.63
CA LYS A 142 13.95 -14.27 -17.34
C LYS A 142 13.56 -13.65 -16.01
N TYR A 143 12.27 -13.44 -15.77
CA TYR A 143 11.77 -12.72 -14.61
C TYR A 143 11.63 -13.58 -13.35
N GLU A 144 11.45 -14.90 -13.47
CA GLU A 144 11.53 -15.83 -12.34
C GLU A 144 12.89 -15.79 -11.64
N ARG A 145 13.98 -15.60 -12.39
CA ARG A 145 15.34 -15.45 -11.82
C ARG A 145 15.48 -14.20 -10.94
N TYR A 146 14.62 -13.21 -11.11
CA TYR A 146 14.56 -12.00 -10.29
C TYR A 146 13.55 -12.12 -9.12
N GLY A 147 12.96 -13.30 -8.91
CA GLY A 147 12.05 -13.58 -7.81
C GLY A 147 10.59 -13.20 -8.07
N LEU A 148 10.21 -12.90 -9.32
CA LEU A 148 8.80 -12.83 -9.69
C LEU A 148 8.20 -14.24 -9.72
N THR A 149 7.01 -14.40 -9.15
CA THR A 149 6.29 -15.68 -9.13
C THR A 149 5.02 -15.57 -9.97
N PHE A 150 4.78 -16.55 -10.84
CA PHE A 150 3.62 -16.58 -11.75
C PHE A 150 2.65 -17.67 -11.31
N THR A 151 1.94 -17.44 -10.18
CA THR A 151 1.10 -18.47 -9.57
C THR A 151 -0.27 -18.64 -10.23
N GLU A 152 -0.76 -17.61 -10.91
CA GLU A 152 -2.09 -17.59 -11.52
C GLU A 152 -1.95 -17.30 -13.02
N PRO A 153 -2.65 -18.05 -13.90
CA PRO A 153 -2.63 -17.81 -15.34
C PRO A 153 -3.41 -16.56 -15.74
N ILE A 154 -4.29 -16.06 -14.87
CA ILE A 154 -5.08 -14.85 -15.15
C ILE A 154 -4.47 -13.68 -14.40
N LEU A 155 -4.23 -12.58 -15.12
CA LEU A 155 -3.77 -11.31 -14.55
C LEU A 155 -4.91 -10.60 -13.80
N ASN A 156 -5.34 -11.23 -12.70
CA ASN A 156 -6.43 -10.79 -11.83
C ASN A 156 -5.93 -9.72 -10.82
N SER A 157 -6.84 -9.19 -10.00
CA SER A 157 -6.49 -8.18 -9.00
C SER A 157 -5.43 -8.63 -7.97
N LYS A 158 -5.29 -9.94 -7.72
CA LYS A 158 -4.27 -10.51 -6.82
C LYS A 158 -2.90 -10.47 -7.47
N VAL A 159 -2.77 -10.90 -8.73
CA VAL A 159 -1.53 -10.80 -9.50
C VAL A 159 -1.15 -9.33 -9.72
N VAL A 160 -2.12 -8.48 -10.09
CA VAL A 160 -1.87 -7.03 -10.22
C VAL A 160 -1.39 -6.41 -8.90
N LYS A 161 -1.96 -6.83 -7.76
CA LYS A 161 -1.50 -6.39 -6.43
C LYS A 161 -0.09 -6.88 -6.11
N MET A 162 0.27 -8.08 -6.53
CA MET A 162 1.61 -8.61 -6.34
C MET A 162 2.65 -7.87 -7.20
N LEU A 163 2.31 -7.59 -8.46
CA LEU A 163 3.20 -6.85 -9.38
C LEU A 163 3.34 -5.37 -9.01
N THR A 164 2.25 -4.73 -8.61
CA THR A 164 2.21 -3.26 -8.45
C THR A 164 2.05 -2.80 -7.01
N GLY A 165 1.82 -3.68 -6.05
CA GLY A 165 1.40 -3.31 -4.68
C GLY A 165 -0.03 -2.78 -4.58
N ARG A 166 -0.79 -2.66 -5.69
CA ARG A 166 -2.14 -2.08 -5.75
C ARG A 166 -3.14 -3.06 -6.37
N SER A 167 -4.35 -3.13 -5.83
CA SER A 167 -5.38 -4.07 -6.30
C SER A 167 -6.04 -3.70 -7.64
N SER A 168 -5.76 -2.52 -8.18
CA SER A 168 -6.30 -2.01 -9.44
C SER A 168 -5.13 -1.59 -10.32
N ILE A 169 -5.18 -1.98 -11.59
CA ILE A 169 -4.12 -1.66 -12.55
C ILE A 169 -3.92 -0.14 -12.69
N VAL A 170 -5.01 0.63 -12.77
CA VAL A 170 -4.95 2.10 -12.84
C VAL A 170 -4.20 2.69 -11.64
N LYS A 171 -4.51 2.22 -10.42
CA LYS A 171 -3.78 2.65 -9.21
C LYS A 171 -2.33 2.18 -9.21
N GLY A 172 -2.07 1.00 -9.78
CA GLY A 172 -0.73 0.43 -9.94
C GLY A 172 0.13 1.30 -10.84
N LEU A 173 -0.36 1.59 -12.05
CA LEU A 173 0.32 2.37 -13.08
C LEU A 173 0.49 3.86 -12.70
N ASN A 174 -0.38 4.41 -11.87
CA ASN A 174 -0.22 5.77 -11.32
C ASN A 174 0.96 5.94 -10.35
N GLN A 175 1.68 4.88 -10.00
CA GLN A 175 2.82 5.01 -9.09
C GLN A 175 4.07 5.51 -9.83
N PRO A 176 4.94 6.30 -9.17
CA PRO A 176 6.12 6.87 -9.80
C PRO A 176 7.04 5.85 -10.46
N ILE A 177 7.11 4.62 -9.95
CA ILE A 177 7.96 3.57 -10.52
C ILE A 177 7.50 3.07 -11.90
N PHE A 178 6.20 3.23 -12.22
CA PHE A 178 5.58 2.86 -13.48
C PHE A 178 5.36 4.07 -14.42
N HIS A 179 5.98 5.22 -14.16
CA HIS A 179 5.82 6.44 -14.97
C HIS A 179 6.11 6.25 -16.47
N ARG A 180 6.87 5.20 -16.83
CA ARG A 180 7.22 4.85 -18.21
C ARG A 180 6.05 4.18 -18.96
N ILE A 181 5.07 3.63 -18.24
CA ILE A 181 3.89 3.02 -18.82
C ILE A 181 2.79 4.06 -18.86
N HIS A 182 2.48 4.55 -20.05
CA HIS A 182 1.34 5.42 -20.28
C HIS A 182 0.07 4.58 -20.39
N TYR A 183 -1.01 5.07 -19.79
CA TYR A 183 -2.32 4.47 -19.98
C TYR A 183 -3.36 5.55 -20.24
N ASP A 184 -4.41 5.18 -20.95
CA ASP A 184 -5.61 5.98 -21.18
C ASP A 184 -6.85 5.13 -20.91
N ILE A 185 -7.92 5.78 -20.45
CA ILE A 185 -9.22 5.14 -20.22
C ILE A 185 -10.19 5.72 -21.23
N SER A 186 -10.55 4.92 -22.23
CA SER A 186 -11.49 5.34 -23.26
C SER A 186 -12.87 5.66 -22.69
N ARG A 187 -13.71 6.33 -23.48
CA ARG A 187 -15.12 6.61 -23.12
C ARG A 187 -15.93 5.34 -22.83
N THR A 188 -15.52 4.20 -23.37
CA THR A 188 -16.16 2.90 -23.12
C THR A 188 -15.67 2.22 -21.84
N GLY A 189 -14.74 2.85 -21.11
CA GLY A 189 -14.12 2.28 -19.91
C GLY A 189 -13.00 1.28 -20.20
N MET A 190 -12.59 1.14 -21.46
CA MET A 190 -11.48 0.26 -21.82
C MET A 190 -10.14 0.96 -21.51
N ILE A 191 -9.26 0.23 -20.84
CA ILE A 191 -7.92 0.71 -20.53
C ILE A 191 -7.01 0.34 -21.71
N THR A 192 -6.34 1.33 -22.28
CA THR A 192 -5.26 1.13 -23.25
C THR A 192 -3.93 1.48 -22.61
N VAL A 193 -2.90 0.68 -22.85
CA VAL A 193 -1.55 0.85 -22.29
C VAL A 193 -0.51 0.89 -23.41
N GLY A 194 0.54 1.66 -23.20
CA GLY A 194 1.63 1.83 -24.15
C GLY A 194 2.74 2.70 -23.58
N PHE A 195 3.67 3.13 -24.44
CA PHE A 195 4.75 4.04 -24.08
C PHE A 195 5.15 4.89 -25.28
N THR A 196 5.52 6.14 -25.02
CA THR A 196 5.94 7.10 -26.05
C THR A 196 7.45 7.10 -26.17
N GLY A 197 7.98 6.49 -27.24
CA GLY A 197 9.42 6.45 -27.51
C GLY A 197 10.08 5.10 -27.26
N GLU A 198 11.41 5.13 -27.12
CA GLU A 198 12.22 3.94 -26.81
C GLU A 198 11.93 3.42 -25.40
N ILE A 199 12.01 2.10 -25.23
CA ILE A 199 11.76 1.45 -23.95
C ILE A 199 13.01 1.55 -23.10
N ASP A 200 13.09 2.62 -22.31
CA ASP A 200 14.04 2.66 -21.23
C ASP A 200 13.55 1.69 -20.15
N SER A 201 14.19 0.52 -20.05
CA SER A 201 13.98 -0.41 -18.93
C SER A 201 14.90 -0.04 -17.77
N TYR A 202 14.61 -0.49 -16.55
CA TYR A 202 15.60 -0.44 -15.45
C TYR A 202 16.77 -1.37 -15.82
N SER A 203 18.00 -0.92 -15.58
CA SER A 203 19.19 -1.66 -16.00
C SER A 203 19.31 -2.98 -15.23
N GLU A 204 19.99 -3.97 -15.81
CA GLU A 204 20.15 -5.28 -15.19
C GLU A 204 20.87 -5.20 -13.83
N GLU A 205 21.79 -4.24 -13.69
CA GLU A 205 22.53 -3.95 -12.46
C GLU A 205 21.63 -3.37 -11.36
N GLU A 206 20.57 -2.63 -11.72
CA GLU A 206 19.57 -2.18 -10.75
C GLU A 206 18.68 -3.33 -10.27
N LEU A 207 18.39 -4.30 -11.14
CA LEU A 207 17.56 -5.45 -10.78
C LEU A 207 18.32 -6.50 -9.95
N LYS A 208 19.63 -6.69 -10.20
CA LYS A 208 20.44 -7.72 -9.51
C LYS A 208 20.92 -7.31 -8.12
N ARG A 209 21.21 -6.02 -7.91
CA ARG A 209 21.79 -5.47 -6.67
C ARG A 209 21.15 -6.02 -5.37
N PRO A 210 19.81 -6.08 -5.27
CA PRO A 210 19.17 -6.46 -4.01
C PRO A 210 19.24 -7.97 -3.76
N ILE A 211 19.22 -8.79 -4.80
CA ILE A 211 19.37 -10.26 -4.70
C ILE A 211 20.76 -10.60 -4.18
N GLU A 212 21.78 -9.90 -4.67
CA GLU A 212 23.17 -10.07 -4.22
C GLU A 212 23.37 -9.58 -2.78
N ALA A 213 22.79 -8.43 -2.42
CA ALA A 213 22.85 -7.90 -1.06
C ALA A 213 22.24 -8.87 -0.02
N SER A 214 21.10 -9.49 -0.35
CA SER A 214 20.47 -10.49 0.52
C SER A 214 21.33 -11.76 0.67
N LYS A 215 22.00 -12.21 -0.40
CA LYS A 215 22.92 -13.36 -0.33
C LYS A 215 24.11 -13.08 0.59
N VAL A 216 24.71 -11.89 0.50
CA VAL A 216 25.86 -11.51 1.34
C VAL A 216 25.48 -11.41 2.82
N SER A 217 24.27 -10.93 3.14
CA SER A 217 23.79 -10.82 4.52
C SER A 217 23.49 -12.16 5.19
N SER A 218 23.22 -13.22 4.41
CA SER A 218 22.89 -14.55 4.92
C SER A 218 24.11 -15.41 5.27
N ARG A 219 25.33 -14.92 5.01
CA ARG A 219 26.55 -15.64 5.33
C ARG A 219 26.64 -15.79 6.86
N PRO A 220 26.69 -17.02 7.41
CA PRO A 220 26.71 -17.22 8.85
C PRO A 220 27.91 -16.47 9.42
N ARG A 221 27.66 -15.53 10.34
CA ARG A 221 28.74 -14.92 11.11
C ARG A 221 29.49 -16.08 11.76
N PRO A 222 30.82 -16.19 11.59
CA PRO A 222 31.57 -17.22 12.30
C PRO A 222 31.23 -17.06 13.77
N PHE A 223 30.63 -18.12 14.33
CA PHE A 223 30.31 -18.18 15.75
C PHE A 223 31.65 -18.13 16.47
N VAL A 224 32.06 -16.93 16.88
CA VAL A 224 33.18 -16.77 17.79
C VAL A 224 32.66 -17.31 19.11
N SER A 225 32.97 -18.58 19.37
CA SER A 225 32.75 -19.22 20.66
C SER A 225 33.54 -18.42 21.69
N SER A 226 32.89 -17.45 22.32
CA SER A 226 33.38 -16.82 23.53
C SER A 226 33.26 -17.88 24.63
N ASP A 227 34.32 -18.67 24.73
CA ASP A 227 34.57 -19.70 25.70
C ASP A 227 34.45 -19.12 27.12
N PRO A 228 33.43 -19.47 27.92
CA PRO A 228 33.40 -19.14 29.33
C PRO A 228 34.11 -20.26 30.09
N ARG A 229 35.45 -20.17 30.20
CA ARG A 229 36.12 -20.61 31.43
C ARG A 229 35.60 -19.70 32.56
N GLU A 230 35.24 -20.13 33.76
CA GLU A 230 35.60 -21.31 34.50
C GLU A 230 34.70 -21.40 35.76
N SER A 231 34.43 -22.62 36.21
CA SER A 231 34.35 -22.99 37.63
C SER A 231 33.14 -22.57 38.47
N ARG A 232 32.10 -23.40 38.49
CA ARG A 232 31.40 -23.78 39.74
C ARG A 232 31.10 -25.27 39.80
N GLN A 233 31.63 -25.90 40.85
CA GLN A 233 31.55 -27.32 41.19
C GLN A 233 30.11 -27.81 41.49
N PRO A 234 29.87 -29.13 41.37
CA PRO A 234 28.60 -29.75 41.70
C PRO A 234 28.51 -30.01 43.23
N ARG A 235 27.35 -29.70 43.82
CA ARG A 235 26.93 -30.26 45.11
C ARG A 235 25.83 -31.29 44.87
N ASP A 236 26.10 -32.48 45.37
CA ASP A 236 25.17 -33.59 45.53
C ASP A 236 23.93 -33.19 46.34
N ALA A 237 22.74 -33.60 45.88
CA ALA A 237 21.60 -33.90 46.73
C ALA A 237 20.56 -34.73 45.96
N SER A 238 20.68 -36.04 46.12
CA SER A 238 19.61 -36.97 46.52
C SER A 238 18.19 -36.81 45.96
N LEU A 239 17.79 -37.84 45.21
CA LEU A 239 16.58 -38.65 45.38
C LEU A 239 15.30 -37.93 45.85
N SER A 240 14.31 -37.87 44.97
CA SER A 240 13.00 -38.41 45.34
C SER A 240 12.22 -38.88 44.12
N ARG A 241 11.58 -40.01 44.33
CA ARG A 241 10.98 -40.94 43.40
C ARG A 241 9.48 -40.80 43.60
N TYR A 242 8.74 -40.35 42.58
CA TYR A 242 7.29 -40.56 42.52
C TYR A 242 6.92 -41.05 41.13
N LYS A 243 6.59 -42.35 41.09
CA LYS A 243 5.72 -42.94 40.07
C LYS A 243 4.29 -42.52 40.38
N HIS A 244 3.50 -42.21 39.36
CA HIS A 244 2.12 -42.67 39.32
C HIS A 244 1.62 -42.78 37.89
N ASP A 245 1.04 -43.94 37.61
CA ASP A 245 0.50 -44.40 36.34
C ASP A 245 -0.91 -43.85 36.03
N ASN A 246 -1.30 -44.03 34.75
CA ASN A 246 -2.65 -44.28 34.21
C ASN A 246 -3.60 -43.12 33.81
N GLN A 247 -3.68 -42.90 32.48
CA GLN A 247 -4.86 -42.89 31.55
C GLN A 247 -6.15 -42.09 31.90
N PRO A 248 -7.06 -41.72 30.94
CA PRO A 248 -7.31 -42.31 29.60
C PRO A 248 -7.47 -41.25 28.45
N PRO A 249 -7.80 -41.66 27.20
CA PRO A 249 -7.86 -40.77 26.05
C PRO A 249 -9.23 -40.08 25.97
N PHE A 250 -9.25 -38.78 25.68
CA PHE A 250 -10.48 -38.06 25.40
C PHE A 250 -10.55 -37.65 23.92
N SER A 251 -11.77 -37.81 23.44
CA SER A 251 -12.31 -37.87 22.10
C SER A 251 -12.16 -36.60 21.27
N GLU A 252 -12.26 -36.79 19.96
CA GLU A 252 -12.68 -35.82 18.95
C GLU A 252 -13.79 -34.88 19.48
N VAL A 253 -13.54 -33.58 19.36
CA VAL A 253 -14.58 -32.56 19.31
C VAL A 253 -14.34 -31.69 18.09
N LEU A 254 -15.18 -31.91 17.09
CA LEU A 254 -15.45 -30.96 16.01
C LEU A 254 -15.88 -29.63 16.63
N SER A 255 -15.19 -28.55 16.30
CA SER A 255 -15.63 -27.19 16.61
C SER A 255 -15.46 -26.31 15.39
N ASP A 256 -16.57 -26.14 14.67
CA ASP A 256 -16.81 -25.10 13.69
C ASP A 256 -16.73 -23.72 14.38
N GLY A 257 -15.57 -23.09 14.29
CA GLY A 257 -15.34 -21.71 14.71
C GLY A 257 -15.37 -20.75 13.53
N ARG A 258 -16.57 -20.33 13.07
CA ARG A 258 -16.74 -19.15 12.20
C ARG A 258 -16.30 -17.88 12.94
N SER A 259 -15.01 -17.59 12.87
CA SER A 259 -14.44 -16.31 13.32
C SER A 259 -14.81 -15.21 12.33
N SER A 260 -15.93 -14.54 12.59
CA SER A 260 -16.29 -13.28 11.91
C SER A 260 -15.42 -12.15 12.46
N GLY A 261 -14.19 -12.07 11.95
CA GLY A 261 -13.28 -10.96 12.18
C GLY A 261 -13.85 -9.66 11.63
N ARG A 262 -14.65 -8.96 12.44
CA ARG A 262 -14.96 -7.54 12.21
C ARG A 262 -13.66 -6.77 12.42
N ARG A 263 -12.98 -6.44 11.32
CA ARG A 263 -11.92 -5.44 11.32
C ARG A 263 -12.52 -4.14 11.85
N LEU A 264 -12.16 -3.78 13.08
CA LEU A 264 -12.42 -2.46 13.63
C LEU A 264 -11.63 -1.47 12.76
N GLY A 265 -12.33 -0.84 11.82
CA GLY A 265 -11.81 0.29 11.07
C GLY A 265 -11.34 1.37 12.04
N SER A 266 -10.24 2.04 11.67
CA SER A 266 -9.63 3.10 12.47
C SER A 266 -10.68 4.11 13.00
N PRO A 267 -10.71 4.40 14.32
CA PRO A 267 -11.74 5.25 14.93
C PRO A 267 -11.92 6.64 14.30
N TRP A 268 -10.87 7.20 13.69
CA TRP A 268 -10.94 8.50 12.99
C TRP A 268 -11.77 8.45 11.70
N ILE A 269 -11.83 7.30 11.01
CA ILE A 269 -12.68 7.10 9.82
C ILE A 269 -14.17 7.08 10.24
N ARG A 270 -14.49 6.46 11.38
CA ARG A 270 -15.86 6.46 11.95
C ARG A 270 -16.30 7.86 12.37
N TRP A 271 -15.40 8.66 12.92
CA TRP A 271 -15.70 10.06 13.29
C TRP A 271 -16.02 10.92 12.06
N LEU A 272 -15.33 10.67 10.94
CA LEU A 272 -15.58 11.33 9.64
C LEU A 272 -16.91 10.92 8.99
N GLU A 273 -17.34 9.67 9.15
CA GLU A 273 -18.65 9.21 8.66
C GLU A 273 -19.82 9.78 9.47
N TYR A 274 -19.68 9.90 10.79
CA TYR A 274 -20.73 10.48 11.64
C TYR A 274 -20.93 11.98 11.38
N GLY A 275 -19.86 12.75 11.21
CA GLY A 275 -19.95 14.17 10.84
C GLY A 275 -20.62 14.40 9.47
N SER A 276 -20.39 13.50 8.51
CA SER A 276 -20.94 13.60 7.16
C SER A 276 -22.45 13.30 7.10
N ARG A 277 -22.99 12.46 8.01
CA ARG A 277 -24.44 12.17 8.08
C ARG A 277 -25.23 13.31 8.72
N ALA A 278 -24.69 13.97 9.74
CA ALA A 278 -25.33 15.12 10.39
C ALA A 278 -25.48 16.34 9.44
N ILE A 279 -24.51 16.55 8.55
CA ILE A 279 -24.54 17.64 7.57
C ILE A 279 -25.54 17.34 6.44
N ARG A 280 -25.66 16.08 6.02
CA ARG A 280 -26.64 15.67 4.99
C ARG A 280 -28.09 15.83 5.46
N GLY A 281 -28.37 15.58 6.75
CA GLY A 281 -29.68 15.84 7.34
C GLY A 281 -30.05 17.33 7.41
N SER A 282 -29.06 18.21 7.58
CA SER A 282 -29.28 19.66 7.70
C SER A 282 -29.46 20.37 6.35
N LEU A 283 -28.89 19.82 5.26
CA LEU A 283 -29.02 20.39 3.91
C LEU A 283 -30.39 20.12 3.26
N ASN A 284 -31.07 19.01 3.62
CA ASN A 284 -32.40 18.74 3.10
C ASN A 284 -33.47 19.68 3.67
N VAL A 285 -33.30 20.18 4.90
CA VAL A 285 -34.25 21.11 5.54
C VAL A 285 -34.16 22.52 4.95
N VAL A 286 -33.02 22.91 4.37
CA VAL A 286 -32.84 24.26 3.79
C VAL A 286 -33.33 24.34 2.33
N SER A 287 -33.34 23.23 1.60
CA SER A 287 -33.86 23.20 0.21
C SER A 287 -35.39 23.26 0.13
N GLU A 288 -36.11 22.87 1.19
CA GLU A 288 -37.58 22.88 1.21
C GLU A 288 -38.18 24.26 1.54
N ALA A 289 -37.40 25.15 2.19
CA ALA A 289 -37.86 26.50 2.55
C ALA A 289 -37.71 27.55 1.42
N ALA A 290 -37.09 27.19 0.29
CA ALA A 290 -36.80 28.14 -0.80
C ALA A 290 -37.82 28.13 -1.96
N PHE A 291 -38.87 27.30 -1.88
CA PHE A 291 -39.89 27.14 -2.93
C PHE A 291 -41.30 27.54 -2.47
N HIS A 292 -41.46 28.70 -1.85
CA HIS A 292 -42.75 29.39 -1.80
C HIS A 292 -42.59 30.84 -2.27
N ARG A 293 -42.91 31.09 -3.54
CA ARG A 293 -43.22 32.44 -4.03
C ARG A 293 -44.65 32.78 -3.63
N PRO A 294 -44.92 33.93 -3.00
CA PRO A 294 -46.27 34.46 -2.92
C PRO A 294 -46.67 35.00 -4.30
N THR A 295 -47.86 34.60 -4.75
CA THR A 295 -48.61 35.24 -5.84
C THR A 295 -49.17 36.58 -5.40
#